data_AF-A0A7V9KZW1-F1
#
_entry.id   AF-A0A7V9KZW1-F1
#
_cell.length_a   1.000
_cell.length_b   1.000
_cell.length_c   1.000
_cell.angle_alpha   90.00
_cell.angle_beta   90.00
_cell.angle_gamma   90.00
#
_symmetry.space_group_name_H-M   'P 1'
#
loop_
_entity.id
_entity.type
_entity.pdbx_description
1 polymer ?
#
loop_
_entity_poly.entity_id
_entity_poly.type
_entity_poly.pdbx_seq_one_letter_code
_entity_poly.pdbx_strand_id
1 'polypeptide(L)' 'GLYMGVPVKLGAAGAEEIVELELTEAERAELDKSAEAVREVVGVLTTAA' A
#
# COMPACT_ATOMS: atom_id res chain seq x y z
N GLY A 1 -7.04 -6.59 -4.18
CA GLY A 1 -5.67 -6.10 -3.94
C GLY A 1 -5.74 -4.66 -3.50
N LEU A 2 -4.81 -4.19 -2.67
CA LEU A 2 -4.74 -2.80 -2.20
C LEU A 2 -3.57 -2.11 -2.90
N TYR A 3 -3.82 -0.96 -3.52
CA TYR A 3 -2.76 -0.12 -4.07
C TYR A 3 -2.37 0.93 -3.03
N MET A 4 -1.08 0.99 -2.72
CA MET A 4 -0.53 1.90 -1.71
C MET A 4 0.85 2.37 -2.14
N GLY A 5 1.28 3.53 -1.64
CA GLY A 5 2.63 4.03 -1.87
C GLY A 5 3.65 3.12 -1.22
N VAL A 6 4.45 2.43 -2.05
CA VAL A 6 5.60 1.64 -1.62
C VAL A 6 6.80 2.01 -2.49
N PRO A 7 8.03 1.96 -1.97
CA PRO A 7 9.22 2.16 -2.79
C PRO A 7 9.35 1.03 -3.81
N VAL A 8 9.26 1.38 -5.09
CA VAL A 8 9.37 0.43 -6.20
C VAL A 8 10.53 0.78 -7.10
N LYS A 9 11.16 -0.26 -7.63
CA LYS A 9 12.08 -0.13 -8.76
C LYS A 9 11.26 -0.04 -10.04
N LEU A 10 11.37 1.09 -10.72
CA LEU A 10 10.78 1.30 -12.04
C LEU A 10 11.78 0.93 -13.11
N GLY A 11 11.33 0.15 -14.09
CA GLY A 11 12.09 -0.11 -15.31
C GLY A 11 11.21 0.00 -16.55
N ALA A 12 11.70 -0.53 -17.67
CA ALA A 12 11.05 -0.34 -18.97
C ALA A 12 9.65 -0.98 -19.05
N ALA A 13 9.36 -1.98 -18.20
CA ALA A 13 8.07 -2.63 -18.12
C ALA A 13 7.14 -2.07 -17.01
N GLY A 14 7.55 -1.00 -16.30
CA GLY A 14 6.78 -0.41 -15.20
C GLY A 14 7.36 -0.76 -13.83
N ALA A 15 6.51 -1.11 -12.86
CA ALA A 15 6.95 -1.52 -11.51
C ALA A 15 7.50 -2.95 -11.55
N GLU A 16 8.82 -3.09 -11.47
CA GLU A 16 9.52 -4.37 -11.64
C GLU A 16 9.81 -5.06 -10.31
N GLU A 17 10.00 -4.30 -9.23
CA GLU A 17 10.36 -4.82 -7.91
C GLU A 17 9.87 -3.89 -6.79
N ILE A 18 9.46 -4.46 -5.65
CA ILE A 18 9.15 -3.71 -4.44
C ILE A 18 10.36 -3.82 -3.50
N VAL A 19 10.85 -2.69 -3.02
CA VAL A 19 11.99 -2.65 -2.09
C VAL A 19 11.47 -2.82 -0.66
N GLU A 20 11.88 -3.89 0.02
CA GLU A 20 11.53 -4.11 1.42
C GLU A 20 12.46 -3.30 2.33
N LEU A 21 11.87 -2.52 3.24
CA LEU A 21 12.58 -1.74 4.23
C LEU A 21 12.27 -2.30 5.62
N GLU A 22 13.28 -2.36 6.48
CA GLU A 22 13.09 -2.64 7.89
C GLU A 22 12.47 -1.40 8.56
N LEU A 23 11.18 -1.51 8.88
CA LEU A 23 10.46 -0.48 9.62
C LEU A 23 10.57 -0.73 11.11
N THR A 24 10.69 0.34 11.88
CA THR A 24 10.49 0.28 13.33
C THR A 24 9.04 -0.10 13.64
N GLU A 25 8.76 -0.55 14.88
CA GLU A 25 7.40 -0.92 15.30
C GLU A 25 6.41 0.25 15.13
N ALA A 26 6.85 1.48 15.41
CA ALA A 26 6.04 2.68 15.24
C ALA A 26 5.70 2.97 13.77
N GLU A 27 6.70 2.90 12.88
CA GLU A 27 6.49 3.13 11.44
C GLU A 27 5.62 2.04 10.81
N ARG A 28 5.77 0.79 11.26
CA ARG A 28 4.91 -0.32 10.85
C ARG A 28 3.46 -0.07 11.26
N ALA A 29 3.22 0.37 12.49
CA ALA A 29 1.87 0.68 12.98
C ALA A 29 1.21 1.81 12.17
N GLU A 30 1.97 2.86 11.80
CA GLU A 30 1.45 3.95 10.96
C GLU A 30 1.19 3.50 9.51
N LEU A 31 2.01 2.60 8.96
CA LEU A 31 1.76 1.99 7.66
C LEU A 31 0.49 1.14 7.67
N ASP A 32 0.30 0.32 8.70
CA ASP A 32 -0.89 -0.53 8.87
C ASP A 32 -2.16 0.31 9.00
N LYS A 33 -2.11 1.39 9.79
CA LYS A 33 -3.20 2.36 9.91
C LYS A 33 -3.53 3.03 8.57
N SER A 34 -2.51 3.41 7.80
CA SER A 34 -2.70 3.97 6.46
C SER A 34 -3.34 2.95 5.51
N ALA A 35 -2.94 1.68 5.62
CA ALA A 35 -3.52 0.57 4.86
C ALA A 35 -5.01 0.37 5.15
N GLU A 36 -5.39 0.41 6.43
CA GLU A 36 -6.77 0.27 6.88
C GLU A 36 -7.66 1.39 6.35
N ALA A 37 -7.20 2.65 6.43
CA ALA A 37 -7.93 3.78 5.90
C ALA A 37 -8.22 3.65 4.40
N VAL A 38 -7.23 3.21 3.59
CA VAL A 38 -7.45 3.00 2.15
C VAL A 38 -8.39 1.82 1.90
N ARG A 39 -8.31 0.73 2.69
CA ARG A 39 -9.23 -0.41 2.58
C ARG A 39 -10.67 -0.02 2.87
N GLU A 40 -10.91 0.82 3.86
CA GLU A 40 -12.25 1.33 4.18
C GLU A 40 -12.85 2.06 2.97
N VAL A 41 -12.10 3.01 2.40
CA VAL A 41 -12.54 3.78 1.23
C VAL A 41 -12.82 2.87 0.03
N VAL A 42 -11.91 1.94 -0.27
CA VAL A 42 -12.11 0.97 -1.35
C VAL A 42 -13.36 0.12 -1.09
N GLY A 43 -13.58 -0.31 0.15
CA GLY A 43 -14.75 -1.09 0.58
C GLY A 43 -16.08 -0.39 0.27
N VAL A 44 -16.17 0.90 0.59
CA VAL A 44 -17.34 1.74 0.27
C VAL A 44 -17.58 1.78 -1.24
N LEU A 45 -16.53 1.96 -2.04
CA LEU A 45 -16.64 2.05 -3.49
C LEU A 45 -17.03 0.72 -4.14
N THR A 46 -16.61 -0.43 -3.58
CA THR A 46 -16.99 -1.76 -4.08
C THR A 46 -18.43 -2.18 -3.78
N THR A 47 -19.13 -1.52 -2.85
CA THR A 47 -20.52 -1.87 -2.48
C THR A 47 -21.57 -1.22 -3.40
N ALA A 48 -21.14 -0.32 -4.29
CA ALA A 48 -21.99 0.21 -5.36
C ALA A 48 -22.00 -0.72 -6.57
N ALA A 49 -22.81 -1.79 -6.51
CA ALA A 49 -23.18 -2.62 -7.65
C ALA A 49 -24.68 -2.93 -7.59
#